data_AF-B9WDN7-F1
#
_entry.id   AF-B9WDN7-F1
#
_cell.length_a   1.000
_cell.length_b   1.000
_cell.length_c   1.000
_cell.angle_alpha   90.00
_cell.angle_beta   90.00
_cell.angle_gamma   90.00
#
_symmetry.space_group_name_H-M   'P 1'
#
loop_
_entity.id
_entity.type
_entity.pdbx_description
1 polymer ?
#
loop_
_entity_poly.entity_id
_entity_poly.type
_entity_poly.pdbx_seq_one_letter_code
_entity_poly.pdbx_strand_id
1 'polypeptide(L)'
;MITTRIRPIMNNTSTHTNTKTSTTRLTKMSATTSTIKQSSMSGSSKHAILIPSNLNSLLHADKQIKYHFYSLGGDFIRLASYRRFKQLFQVGGGSLVKQFVFDLSTFLKEELNDTNSLRHHQLKNFLTCNKTILEKEKSMILCDHHFGLKNWLYIIFGYMLQNYNEQEINNCLDQLVSMYLEARSNRFSINDIRIIRDEKDQFILSTFEQYLIDVPVRNDLLYNDNDNNDGVNYIILNNIKNHKRSNKNDTISTNNNNTNRINLPKLPKIKDKSLLVKSLMHKEFYRILLDPNHYFGKEMLNRNYSLDPQDYSLIRKELSILDGLGDLFLAQETSKLIYELICQKNHINIYSSTTYQLLKIMLATNTLMAKLTKAYNLYQGLNDPIINKRVAKEWLPFTILGETPTTTTTNSASSSDDDDWQTNDEIRIYEEEFLGDFFESYMAALLIEQPDVAKSFIREIYHRILMVITETLPPDITYQTWTSNILGRNIYRKKSESIQC
;
A
#
# COMPACT_ATOMS: atom_id res chain seq x y z
N MET A 1 -50.82 17.23 29.66
CA MET A 1 -51.40 16.36 30.71
C MET A 1 -51.02 14.93 30.36
N ILE A 2 -49.94 14.39 30.95
CA ILE A 2 -49.85 13.63 32.22
C ILE A 2 -50.42 12.20 32.05
N THR A 3 -49.54 11.23 31.71
CA THR A 3 -48.95 10.12 32.53
C THR A 3 -49.76 8.81 32.42
N THR A 4 -49.18 7.63 32.22
CA THR A 4 -48.31 6.83 33.14
C THR A 4 -47.57 5.77 32.29
N ARG A 5 -46.24 5.55 32.34
CA ARG A 5 -45.30 4.97 33.35
C ARG A 5 -45.68 3.59 33.91
N ILE A 6 -44.90 2.56 33.53
CA ILE A 6 -44.53 1.41 34.37
C ILE A 6 -43.01 1.12 34.16
N ARG A 7 -42.30 0.89 35.27
CA ARG A 7 -40.85 0.61 35.45
C ARG A 7 -40.55 -0.89 35.46
N PRO A 8 -39.26 -1.30 35.43
CA PRO A 8 -38.58 -1.76 36.67
C PRO A 8 -37.13 -1.21 36.81
N ILE A 9 -36.67 -0.61 37.93
CA ILE A 9 -36.09 -1.19 39.19
C ILE A 9 -34.99 -2.24 38.90
N MET A 10 -33.68 -1.91 38.84
CA MET A 10 -32.64 -1.58 39.87
C MET A 10 -32.14 -2.73 40.78
N ASN A 11 -30.87 -3.15 40.58
CA ASN A 11 -29.71 -3.18 41.53
C ASN A 11 -28.70 -4.28 41.13
N ASN A 12 -27.45 -3.94 40.74
CA ASN A 12 -26.23 -3.71 41.55
C ASN A 12 -25.90 -4.91 42.48
N THR A 13 -24.71 -5.51 42.54
CA THR A 13 -23.37 -4.92 42.75
C THR A 13 -22.26 -5.99 42.61
N SER A 14 -21.03 -5.53 42.36
CA SER A 14 -19.74 -6.25 42.27
C SER A 14 -19.22 -6.90 43.56
N THR A 15 -18.32 -7.90 43.45
CA THR A 15 -17.10 -8.02 44.28
C THR A 15 -16.01 -8.93 43.66
N HIS A 16 -14.75 -8.49 43.80
CA HIS A 16 -13.49 -9.17 43.48
C HIS A 16 -13.14 -10.31 44.47
N THR A 17 -12.32 -11.30 44.09
CA THR A 17 -10.91 -11.51 44.54
C THR A 17 -10.32 -12.92 44.32
N ASN A 18 -9.01 -12.93 44.06
CA ASN A 18 -7.99 -13.99 43.94
C ASN A 18 -8.08 -15.23 44.87
N THR A 19 -7.52 -16.39 44.46
CA THR A 19 -6.22 -16.93 44.96
C THR A 19 -5.85 -18.32 44.41
N LYS A 20 -4.57 -18.68 44.61
CA LYS A 20 -3.72 -19.71 43.98
C LYS A 20 -3.85 -21.14 44.58
N THR A 21 -3.12 -22.07 43.94
CA THR A 21 -2.21 -23.11 44.47
C THR A 21 -2.63 -24.60 44.51
N SER A 22 -1.88 -25.39 43.73
CA SER A 22 -1.11 -26.62 44.10
C SER A 22 -1.76 -28.02 44.12
N THR A 23 -1.21 -28.88 43.25
CA THR A 23 -0.58 -30.22 43.50
C THR A 23 -1.35 -31.23 44.37
N THR A 24 -1.60 -32.49 43.98
CA THR A 24 -0.68 -33.65 44.17
C THR A 24 -1.18 -34.94 43.47
N ARG A 25 -0.20 -35.77 43.09
CA ARG A 25 -0.20 -37.10 42.45
C ARG A 25 -1.12 -38.17 43.07
N LEU A 26 -1.51 -39.15 42.24
CA LEU A 26 -1.61 -40.56 42.63
C LEU A 26 -1.22 -41.50 41.47
N THR A 27 -0.33 -42.43 41.80
CA THR A 27 0.33 -43.48 41.01
C THR A 27 -0.49 -44.77 40.92
N LYS A 28 -0.39 -45.54 39.82
CA LYS A 28 -0.09 -47.00 39.85
C LYS A 28 0.20 -47.61 38.47
N MET A 29 1.15 -48.54 38.48
CA MET A 29 1.75 -49.26 37.35
C MET A 29 1.01 -50.57 37.00
N SER A 30 1.36 -51.08 35.80
CA SER A 30 1.49 -52.48 35.37
C SER A 30 0.27 -53.19 34.76
N ALA A 31 0.31 -53.51 33.46
CA ALA A 31 0.85 -54.79 32.96
C ALA A 31 0.73 -54.91 31.43
N THR A 32 1.72 -55.60 30.86
CA THR A 32 2.02 -55.94 29.47
C THR A 32 0.94 -56.72 28.71
N THR A 33 0.73 -56.38 27.43
CA THR A 33 0.56 -57.40 26.38
C THR A 33 0.97 -56.84 25.02
N SER A 34 1.87 -57.57 24.38
CA SER A 34 2.44 -57.33 23.06
C SER A 34 1.41 -57.52 21.94
N THR A 35 1.38 -56.60 20.98
CA THR A 35 0.83 -56.90 19.65
C THR A 35 1.52 -56.03 18.59
N ILE A 36 2.39 -56.70 17.85
CA ILE A 36 2.62 -56.60 16.40
C ILE A 36 2.66 -55.18 15.81
N LYS A 37 3.88 -54.77 15.43
CA LYS A 37 4.16 -53.70 14.48
C LYS A 37 3.33 -53.89 13.21
N GLN A 38 2.27 -53.11 13.05
CA GLN A 38 1.83 -52.67 11.73
C GLN A 38 2.34 -51.24 11.55
N SER A 39 3.24 -51.09 10.59
CA SER A 39 3.70 -49.83 10.05
C SER A 39 2.50 -49.03 9.52
N SER A 40 1.94 -48.16 10.34
CA SER A 40 1.08 -47.09 9.85
C SER A 40 1.97 -46.06 9.16
N MET A 41 1.82 -45.93 7.84
CA MET A 41 2.21 -44.71 7.14
C MET A 41 1.33 -43.55 7.62
N SER A 42 1.52 -43.09 8.86
CA SER A 42 0.88 -41.88 9.38
C SER A 42 1.89 -40.74 9.29
N GLY A 43 1.87 -40.01 8.18
CA GLY A 43 2.76 -38.87 8.02
C GLY A 43 2.36 -37.85 6.96
N SER A 44 1.17 -37.94 6.35
CA SER A 44 0.73 -36.88 5.45
C SER A 44 0.37 -35.65 6.28
N SER A 45 1.23 -34.64 6.22
CA SER A 45 0.98 -33.28 6.72
C SER A 45 -0.47 -32.85 6.48
N LYS A 46 -1.12 -32.30 7.51
CA LYS A 46 -2.48 -31.70 7.44
C LYS A 46 -2.64 -30.72 6.26
N HIS A 47 -1.54 -30.12 5.83
CA HIS A 47 -1.47 -29.15 4.73
C HIS A 47 -0.67 -29.64 3.51
N ALA A 48 -0.48 -30.95 3.35
CA ALA A 48 0.12 -31.51 2.14
C ALA A 48 -0.75 -31.17 0.92
N ILE A 49 -0.13 -30.59 -0.10
CA ILE A 49 -0.75 -30.27 -1.38
C ILE A 49 0.13 -30.79 -2.52
N LEU A 50 -0.50 -31.12 -3.63
CA LEU A 50 0.17 -31.46 -4.88
C LEU A 50 0.61 -30.16 -5.57
N ILE A 51 1.90 -30.04 -5.90
CA ILE A 51 2.48 -28.85 -6.55
C ILE A 51 3.36 -29.23 -7.73
N PRO A 52 3.69 -28.30 -8.65
CA PRO A 52 4.66 -28.55 -9.72
C PRO A 52 6.02 -28.95 -9.16
N SER A 53 6.67 -29.95 -9.76
CA SER A 53 7.99 -30.41 -9.31
C SER A 53 9.04 -29.30 -9.34
N ASN A 54 8.99 -28.45 -10.37
CA ASN A 54 9.84 -27.26 -10.50
C ASN A 54 9.68 -26.30 -9.32
N LEU A 55 8.44 -26.05 -8.88
CA LEU A 55 8.17 -25.23 -7.70
C LEU A 55 8.77 -25.88 -6.44
N ASN A 56 8.62 -27.19 -6.27
CA ASN A 56 9.22 -27.90 -5.14
C ASN A 56 10.76 -27.77 -5.14
N SER A 57 11.40 -27.99 -6.29
CA SER A 57 12.84 -27.81 -6.45
C SER A 57 13.30 -26.39 -6.10
N LEU A 58 12.58 -25.36 -6.54
CA LEU A 58 12.88 -23.97 -6.21
C LEU A 58 12.77 -23.69 -4.71
N LEU A 59 11.71 -24.19 -4.05
CA LEU A 59 11.49 -23.99 -2.61
C LEU A 59 12.56 -24.67 -1.74
N HIS A 60 13.12 -25.80 -2.18
CA HIS A 60 14.24 -26.46 -1.51
C HIS A 60 15.59 -25.80 -1.82
N ALA A 61 15.79 -25.31 -3.04
CA ALA A 61 17.04 -24.73 -3.49
C ALA A 61 17.34 -23.38 -2.81
N ASP A 62 16.31 -22.56 -2.59
CA ASP A 62 16.48 -21.24 -1.99
C ASP A 62 15.33 -20.89 -1.03
N LYS A 63 15.70 -20.67 0.24
CA LYS A 63 14.77 -20.30 1.31
C LYS A 63 14.08 -18.96 1.05
N GLN A 64 14.66 -18.09 0.22
CA GLN A 64 14.14 -16.75 -0.09
C GLN A 64 13.01 -16.78 -1.12
N ILE A 65 13.04 -17.74 -2.05
CA ILE A 65 12.01 -17.90 -3.09
C ILE A 65 10.63 -18.06 -2.46
N LYS A 66 10.53 -18.78 -1.35
CA LYS A 66 9.28 -18.91 -0.58
C LYS A 66 8.70 -17.55 -0.18
N TYR A 67 9.53 -16.69 0.41
CA TYR A 67 9.09 -15.37 0.89
C TYR A 67 8.70 -14.49 -0.28
N HIS A 68 9.47 -14.56 -1.38
CA HIS A 68 9.15 -13.82 -2.57
C HIS A 68 7.80 -14.22 -3.16
N PHE A 69 7.59 -15.50 -3.46
CA PHE A 69 6.33 -15.95 -4.06
C PHE A 69 5.14 -15.65 -3.14
N TYR A 70 5.31 -15.81 -1.82
CA TYR A 70 4.30 -15.41 -0.85
C TYR A 70 3.97 -13.91 -0.94
N SER A 71 4.97 -13.04 -1.04
CA SER A 71 4.77 -11.59 -1.15
C SER A 71 4.10 -11.21 -2.47
N LEU A 72 4.67 -11.67 -3.58
CA LEU A 72 4.21 -11.37 -4.93
C LEU A 72 2.77 -11.84 -5.17
N GLY A 73 2.45 -13.09 -4.80
CA GLY A 73 1.10 -13.61 -4.97
C GLY A 73 0.09 -12.92 -4.06
N GLY A 74 0.48 -12.58 -2.83
CA GLY A 74 -0.36 -11.82 -1.91
C GLY A 74 -0.68 -10.41 -2.42
N ASP A 75 0.32 -9.69 -2.93
CA ASP A 75 0.14 -8.35 -3.50
C ASP A 75 -0.71 -8.41 -4.77
N PHE A 76 -0.47 -9.38 -5.65
CA PHE A 76 -1.28 -9.59 -6.86
C PHE A 76 -2.75 -9.85 -6.53
N ILE A 77 -3.05 -10.78 -5.60
CA ILE A 77 -4.45 -11.09 -5.24
C ILE A 77 -5.14 -9.81 -4.74
N ARG A 78 -4.47 -8.99 -3.93
CA ARG A 78 -5.04 -7.72 -3.44
C ARG A 78 -5.28 -6.74 -4.59
N LEU A 79 -4.28 -6.46 -5.41
CA LEU A 79 -4.41 -5.51 -6.53
C LEU A 79 -5.50 -5.95 -7.50
N ALA A 80 -5.46 -7.22 -7.91
CA ALA A 80 -6.34 -7.76 -8.92
C ALA A 80 -7.78 -7.93 -8.41
N SER A 81 -7.97 -8.16 -7.10
CA SER A 81 -9.29 -8.10 -6.45
C SER A 81 -9.80 -6.67 -6.35
N TYR A 82 -8.94 -5.71 -5.95
CA TYR A 82 -9.30 -4.29 -5.87
C TYR A 82 -9.80 -3.77 -7.23
N ARG A 83 -9.11 -4.14 -8.32
CA ARG A 83 -9.53 -3.81 -9.71
C ARG A 83 -10.88 -4.41 -10.08
N ARG A 84 -11.11 -5.70 -9.78
CA ARG A 84 -12.38 -6.41 -10.08
C ARG A 84 -13.57 -5.81 -9.35
N PHE A 85 -13.38 -5.44 -8.09
CA PHE A 85 -14.43 -4.89 -7.25
C PHE A 85 -14.60 -3.37 -7.38
N LYS A 86 -13.88 -2.71 -8.31
CA LYS A 86 -14.03 -1.27 -8.58
C LYS A 86 -15.50 -0.86 -8.80
N GLN A 87 -16.29 -1.70 -9.48
CA GLN A 87 -17.71 -1.39 -9.74
C GLN A 87 -18.57 -1.37 -8.48
N LEU A 88 -18.20 -2.10 -7.43
CA LEU A 88 -18.92 -2.09 -6.14
C LEU A 88 -18.80 -0.75 -5.41
N PHE A 89 -17.93 0.13 -5.88
CA PHE A 89 -17.83 1.51 -5.42
C PHE A 89 -19.15 2.27 -5.57
N GLN A 90 -19.84 2.12 -6.71
CA GLN A 90 -21.11 2.80 -6.98
C GLN A 90 -22.25 2.35 -6.05
N VAL A 91 -22.00 1.30 -5.27
CA VAL A 91 -22.98 0.64 -4.44
C VAL A 91 -22.65 0.83 -2.95
N GLY A 92 -21.38 0.80 -2.53
CA GLY A 92 -21.01 0.96 -1.10
C GLY A 92 -19.80 1.86 -0.81
N GLY A 93 -19.19 2.46 -1.84
CA GLY A 93 -17.99 3.29 -1.73
C GLY A 93 -16.68 2.53 -1.53
N GLY A 94 -15.56 3.27 -1.41
CA GLY A 94 -14.22 2.71 -1.26
C GLY A 94 -13.99 1.90 0.02
N SER A 95 -14.78 2.14 1.08
CA SER A 95 -14.78 1.33 2.30
C SER A 95 -15.24 -0.10 2.04
N LEU A 96 -16.22 -0.30 1.17
CA LEU A 96 -16.72 -1.62 0.79
C LEU A 96 -15.65 -2.39 0.02
N VAL A 97 -14.98 -1.75 -0.95
CA VAL A 97 -13.87 -2.38 -1.71
C VAL A 97 -12.71 -2.75 -0.78
N LYS A 98 -12.30 -1.84 0.11
CA LYS A 98 -11.28 -2.14 1.14
C LYS A 98 -11.74 -3.28 2.06
N GLN A 99 -13.01 -3.31 2.45
CA GLN A 99 -13.60 -4.38 3.24
C GLN A 99 -13.60 -5.72 2.48
N PHE A 100 -13.91 -5.76 1.18
CA PHE A 100 -13.83 -6.96 0.35
C PHE A 100 -12.39 -7.49 0.23
N VAL A 101 -11.42 -6.61 -0.04
CA VAL A 101 -10.00 -7.02 -0.16
C VAL A 101 -9.42 -7.48 1.19
N PHE A 102 -9.78 -6.79 2.28
CA PHE A 102 -9.41 -7.18 3.64
C PHE A 102 -10.13 -8.45 4.10
N ASP A 103 -11.41 -8.58 3.78
CA ASP A 103 -12.24 -9.73 4.12
C ASP A 103 -11.83 -10.96 3.31
N LEU A 104 -11.41 -10.84 2.05
CA LEU A 104 -10.78 -11.93 1.31
C LEU A 104 -9.51 -12.40 2.03
N SER A 105 -8.66 -11.47 2.47
CA SER A 105 -7.45 -11.79 3.23
C SER A 105 -7.73 -12.45 4.59
N THR A 106 -8.88 -12.15 5.18
CA THR A 106 -9.36 -12.65 6.48
C THR A 106 -10.10 -13.98 6.34
N PHE A 107 -10.95 -14.13 5.34
CA PHE A 107 -11.56 -15.38 4.88
C PHE A 107 -10.49 -16.44 4.62
N LEU A 108 -9.45 -16.08 3.87
CA LEU A 108 -8.30 -16.96 3.66
C LEU A 108 -7.55 -17.31 4.95
N LYS A 109 -7.66 -16.51 6.01
CA LYS A 109 -7.05 -16.80 7.31
C LYS A 109 -7.96 -17.68 8.19
N GLU A 110 -9.27 -17.47 8.15
CA GLU A 110 -10.26 -18.12 9.01
C GLU A 110 -10.68 -19.49 8.46
N GLU A 111 -11.15 -19.55 7.21
CA GLU A 111 -11.68 -20.77 6.60
C GLU A 111 -10.60 -21.81 6.30
N LEU A 112 -9.34 -21.38 6.15
CA LEU A 112 -8.23 -22.28 5.89
C LEU A 112 -7.67 -22.97 7.13
N ASN A 113 -8.11 -22.56 8.33
CA ASN A 113 -7.74 -23.19 9.59
C ASN A 113 -8.78 -24.21 10.09
N ASP A 114 -10.02 -24.15 9.58
CA ASP A 114 -11.07 -25.13 9.89
C ASP A 114 -11.03 -26.31 8.91
N THR A 115 -10.39 -27.41 9.30
CA THR A 115 -10.29 -28.61 8.46
C THR A 115 -11.59 -29.35 8.22
N ASN A 116 -12.65 -29.04 8.96
CA ASN A 116 -13.95 -29.67 8.77
C ASN A 116 -14.85 -28.82 7.86
N SER A 117 -14.43 -27.61 7.48
CA SER A 117 -15.18 -26.76 6.57
C SER A 117 -15.18 -27.33 5.15
N LEU A 118 -16.35 -27.41 4.52
CA LEU A 118 -16.48 -27.72 3.09
C LEU A 118 -15.62 -26.78 2.23
N ARG A 119 -15.50 -25.51 2.65
CA ARG A 119 -14.72 -24.48 1.94
C ARG A 119 -13.22 -24.74 2.05
N HIS A 120 -12.74 -25.29 3.18
CA HIS A 120 -11.36 -25.75 3.31
C HIS A 120 -11.02 -26.83 2.28
N HIS A 121 -11.90 -27.83 2.11
CA HIS A 121 -11.70 -28.88 1.12
C HIS A 121 -11.77 -28.36 -0.32
N GLN A 122 -12.71 -27.47 -0.63
CA GLN A 122 -12.80 -26.82 -1.94
C GLN A 122 -11.53 -26.05 -2.27
N LEU A 123 -11.01 -25.26 -1.33
CA LEU A 123 -9.81 -24.47 -1.57
C LEU A 123 -8.55 -25.34 -1.67
N LYS A 124 -8.45 -26.39 -0.85
CA LYS A 124 -7.38 -27.38 -0.97
C LYS A 124 -7.41 -28.06 -2.35
N ASN A 125 -8.59 -28.49 -2.80
CA ASN A 125 -8.77 -29.10 -4.13
C ASN A 125 -8.43 -28.12 -5.25
N PHE A 126 -8.81 -26.85 -5.13
CA PHE A 126 -8.44 -25.81 -6.08
C PHE A 126 -6.92 -25.66 -6.19
N LEU A 127 -6.19 -25.69 -5.07
CA LEU A 127 -4.72 -25.59 -5.08
C LEU A 127 -4.06 -26.83 -5.71
N THR A 128 -4.62 -28.02 -5.52
CA THR A 128 -4.03 -29.28 -6.01
C THR A 128 -4.45 -29.65 -7.43
N CYS A 129 -5.64 -29.24 -7.85
CA CYS A 129 -6.27 -29.66 -9.11
C CYS A 129 -6.60 -28.45 -10.00
N ASN A 130 -5.78 -27.40 -9.91
CA ASN A 130 -5.96 -26.23 -10.76
C ASN A 130 -5.71 -26.62 -12.23
N LYS A 131 -6.76 -26.58 -13.06
CA LYS A 131 -6.70 -26.99 -14.47
C LYS A 131 -5.57 -26.28 -15.24
N THR A 132 -5.38 -24.99 -14.99
CA THR A 132 -4.33 -24.18 -15.62
C THR A 132 -2.93 -24.70 -15.31
N ILE A 133 -2.68 -25.10 -14.06
CA ILE A 133 -1.39 -25.66 -13.63
C ILE A 133 -1.22 -27.07 -14.21
N LEU A 134 -2.27 -27.90 -14.13
CA LEU A 134 -2.23 -29.28 -14.58
C LEU A 134 -2.00 -29.42 -16.09
N GLU A 135 -2.52 -28.50 -16.91
CA GLU A 135 -2.33 -28.52 -18.37
C GLU A 135 -0.90 -28.14 -18.78
N LYS A 136 -0.19 -27.34 -17.97
CA LYS A 136 1.11 -26.79 -18.32
C LYS A 136 2.29 -27.55 -17.73
N GLU A 137 2.11 -28.14 -16.55
CA GLU A 137 3.17 -28.79 -15.81
C GLU A 137 3.24 -30.29 -16.11
N LYS A 138 4.41 -30.76 -16.53
CA LYS A 138 4.62 -32.16 -16.93
C LYS A 138 4.67 -33.13 -15.73
N SER A 139 4.97 -32.62 -14.55
CA SER A 139 5.15 -33.45 -13.36
C SER A 139 4.75 -32.70 -12.09
N MET A 140 3.91 -33.37 -11.31
CA MET A 140 3.39 -32.89 -10.03
C MET A 140 3.93 -33.77 -8.91
N ILE A 141 4.25 -33.17 -7.76
CA ILE A 141 4.77 -33.87 -6.59
C ILE A 141 3.96 -33.50 -5.34
N LEU A 142 3.77 -34.48 -4.46
CA LEU A 142 3.19 -34.22 -3.15
C LEU A 142 4.23 -33.49 -2.29
N CYS A 143 3.95 -32.25 -1.93
CA CYS A 143 4.88 -31.45 -1.15
C CYS A 143 4.87 -31.85 0.33
N ASP A 144 6.05 -31.93 0.93
CA ASP A 144 6.29 -32.19 2.35
C ASP A 144 6.41 -30.89 3.18
N HIS A 145 6.52 -29.72 2.54
CA HIS A 145 6.59 -28.44 3.24
C HIS A 145 5.34 -28.16 4.09
N HIS A 146 5.54 -27.89 5.38
CA HIS A 146 4.48 -27.55 6.32
C HIS A 146 4.12 -26.06 6.27
N PHE A 147 3.46 -25.62 5.19
CA PHE A 147 2.88 -24.28 5.12
C PHE A 147 1.37 -24.32 5.32
N GLY A 148 0.79 -23.30 5.97
CA GLY A 148 -0.65 -23.12 5.98
C GLY A 148 -1.19 -22.89 4.56
N LEU A 149 -2.42 -23.32 4.27
CA LEU A 149 -3.01 -23.23 2.93
C LEU A 149 -3.05 -21.79 2.38
N LYS A 150 -3.21 -20.78 3.24
CA LYS A 150 -3.14 -19.37 2.85
C LYS A 150 -1.79 -19.04 2.20
N ASN A 151 -0.71 -19.53 2.82
CA ASN A 151 0.63 -19.28 2.33
C ASN A 151 0.86 -20.04 1.03
N TRP A 152 0.31 -21.26 0.91
CA TRP A 152 0.34 -22.01 -0.34
C TRP A 152 -0.37 -21.31 -1.48
N LEU A 153 -1.55 -20.75 -1.23
CA LEU A 153 -2.28 -19.96 -2.23
C LEU A 153 -1.40 -18.81 -2.75
N TYR A 154 -0.79 -18.03 -1.85
CA TYR A 154 0.06 -16.92 -2.27
C TYR A 154 1.32 -17.42 -3.00
N ILE A 155 1.97 -18.48 -2.52
CA ILE A 155 3.13 -19.07 -3.18
C ILE A 155 2.79 -19.56 -4.59
N ILE A 156 1.64 -20.20 -4.78
CA ILE A 156 1.19 -20.69 -6.07
C ILE A 156 0.91 -19.53 -7.03
N PHE A 157 0.18 -18.49 -6.60
CA PHE A 157 -0.03 -17.31 -7.43
C PHE A 157 1.28 -16.58 -7.76
N GLY A 158 2.22 -16.48 -6.81
CA GLY A 158 3.55 -15.94 -7.04
C GLY A 158 4.36 -16.74 -8.06
N TYR A 159 4.32 -18.07 -7.98
CA TYR A 159 4.94 -18.95 -8.96
C TYR A 159 4.31 -18.81 -10.35
N MET A 160 2.98 -18.72 -10.41
CA MET A 160 2.28 -18.54 -11.66
C MET A 160 2.64 -17.20 -12.33
N LEU A 161 2.70 -16.10 -11.57
CA LEU A 161 3.12 -14.78 -12.08
C LEU A 161 4.49 -14.76 -12.74
N GLN A 162 5.35 -15.74 -12.41
CA GLN A 162 6.67 -15.85 -13.01
C GLN A 162 6.72 -16.74 -14.25
N ASN A 163 5.82 -17.73 -14.36
CA ASN A 163 5.92 -18.81 -15.38
C ASN A 163 4.70 -18.88 -16.31
N TYR A 164 3.65 -18.11 -16.03
CA TYR A 164 2.36 -18.14 -16.71
C TYR A 164 2.02 -16.79 -17.30
N ASN A 165 1.15 -16.80 -18.31
CA ASN A 165 0.67 -15.55 -18.90
C ASN A 165 -0.34 -14.87 -17.96
N GLU A 166 -0.48 -13.55 -18.07
CA GLU A 166 -1.33 -12.77 -17.15
C GLU A 166 -2.82 -13.19 -17.22
N GLN A 167 -3.28 -13.69 -18.38
CA GLN A 167 -4.65 -14.15 -18.58
C GLN A 167 -4.97 -15.45 -17.82
N GLU A 168 -4.08 -16.44 -17.90
CA GLU A 168 -4.15 -17.71 -17.16
C GLU A 168 -4.29 -17.47 -15.66
N ILE A 169 -3.49 -16.53 -15.13
CA ILE A 169 -3.46 -16.20 -13.70
C ILE A 169 -4.75 -15.49 -13.29
N ASN A 170 -5.26 -14.60 -14.14
CA ASN A 170 -6.53 -13.92 -13.89
C ASN A 170 -7.71 -14.90 -13.87
N ASN A 171 -7.75 -15.90 -14.76
CA ASN A 171 -8.78 -16.94 -14.75
C ASN A 171 -8.74 -17.75 -13.43
N CYS A 172 -7.54 -18.06 -12.92
CA CYS A 172 -7.40 -18.73 -11.62
C CYS A 172 -7.89 -17.84 -10.47
N LEU A 173 -7.63 -16.53 -10.53
CA LEU A 173 -8.14 -15.60 -9.53
C LEU A 173 -9.67 -15.48 -9.59
N ASP A 174 -10.29 -15.52 -10.77
CA ASP A 174 -11.75 -15.47 -10.89
C ASP A 174 -12.42 -16.66 -10.20
N GLN A 175 -11.83 -17.86 -10.32
CA GLN A 175 -12.31 -19.04 -9.58
C GLN A 175 -12.19 -18.85 -8.06
N LEU A 176 -11.08 -18.28 -7.59
CA LEU A 176 -10.88 -17.96 -6.17
C LEU A 176 -11.93 -16.95 -5.68
N VAL A 177 -12.17 -15.90 -6.46
CA VAL A 177 -13.16 -14.87 -6.14
C VAL A 177 -14.57 -15.45 -6.11
N SER A 178 -14.92 -16.33 -7.06
CA SER A 178 -16.22 -17.02 -7.06
C SER A 178 -16.43 -17.83 -5.78
N MET A 179 -15.44 -18.64 -5.39
CA MET A 179 -15.51 -19.42 -4.14
C MET A 179 -15.69 -18.52 -2.91
N TYR A 180 -15.00 -17.38 -2.87
CA TYR A 180 -15.15 -16.39 -1.80
C TYR A 180 -16.56 -15.77 -1.77
N LEU A 181 -17.08 -15.33 -2.93
CA LEU A 181 -18.40 -14.71 -3.02
C LEU A 181 -19.51 -15.69 -2.63
N GLU A 182 -19.41 -16.95 -3.05
CA GLU A 182 -20.33 -18.01 -2.62
C GLU A 182 -20.27 -18.27 -1.12
N ALA A 183 -19.07 -18.23 -0.52
CA ALA A 183 -18.92 -18.46 0.92
C ALA A 183 -19.43 -17.28 1.77
N ARG A 184 -19.43 -16.07 1.20
CA ARG A 184 -19.86 -14.84 1.87
C ARG A 184 -21.19 -14.30 1.35
N SER A 185 -21.96 -15.09 0.61
CA SER A 185 -23.27 -14.72 0.05
C SER A 185 -24.24 -14.14 1.08
N ASN A 186 -24.17 -14.62 2.32
CA ASN A 186 -25.06 -14.23 3.41
C ASN A 186 -24.60 -12.97 4.17
N ARG A 187 -23.37 -12.48 3.95
CA ARG A 187 -22.85 -11.25 4.58
C ARG A 187 -23.20 -9.98 3.80
N PHE A 188 -23.52 -10.10 2.51
CA PHE A 188 -23.87 -8.97 1.67
C PHE A 188 -25.39 -8.90 1.52
N SER A 189 -26.06 -8.28 2.50
CA SER A 189 -27.47 -7.93 2.35
C SER A 189 -27.58 -6.82 1.31
N ILE A 190 -28.27 -7.09 0.19
CA ILE A 190 -28.57 -6.10 -0.86
C ILE A 190 -29.23 -4.83 -0.27
N ASN A 191 -29.90 -4.96 0.88
CA ASN A 191 -30.59 -3.87 1.57
C ASN A 191 -29.65 -2.97 2.40
N ASP A 192 -28.48 -3.46 2.80
CA ASP A 192 -27.50 -2.67 3.60
C ASP A 192 -26.52 -1.89 2.70
N ILE A 193 -26.56 -2.15 1.40
CA ILE A 193 -25.70 -1.50 0.42
C ILE A 193 -26.43 -0.23 -0.06
N ARG A 194 -26.00 0.95 0.43
CA ARG A 194 -26.53 2.26 -0.01
C ARG A 194 -26.19 2.51 -1.48
N ILE A 195 -27.00 1.97 -2.38
CA ILE A 195 -26.84 2.19 -3.81
C ILE A 195 -27.01 3.69 -4.08
N ILE A 196 -26.01 4.29 -4.74
CA ILE A 196 -26.07 5.68 -5.21
C ILE A 196 -27.24 5.77 -6.21
N ARG A 197 -28.40 6.19 -5.73
CA ARG A 197 -29.66 6.21 -6.50
C ARG A 197 -30.56 7.40 -6.20
N ASP A 198 -30.21 8.26 -5.24
CA ASP A 198 -31.00 9.47 -5.01
C ASP A 198 -30.59 10.59 -5.99
N GLU A 199 -31.54 11.46 -6.32
CA GLU A 199 -31.36 12.56 -7.28
C GLU A 199 -30.25 13.53 -6.84
N LYS A 200 -30.05 13.66 -5.51
CA LYS A 200 -29.02 14.51 -4.92
C LYS A 200 -27.63 13.97 -5.23
N ASP A 201 -27.37 12.68 -4.99
CA ASP A 201 -26.09 12.05 -5.25
C ASP A 201 -25.76 12.09 -6.77
N GLN A 202 -26.75 11.88 -7.63
CA GLN A 202 -26.58 12.03 -9.09
C GLN A 202 -26.20 13.46 -9.48
N PHE A 203 -26.87 14.46 -8.91
CA PHE A 203 -26.51 15.86 -9.15
C PHE A 203 -25.08 16.16 -8.68
N ILE A 204 -24.74 15.77 -7.45
CA ILE A 204 -23.40 15.92 -6.86
C ILE A 204 -22.33 15.33 -7.79
N LEU A 205 -22.52 14.09 -8.25
CA LEU A 205 -21.59 13.42 -9.15
C LEU A 205 -21.48 14.14 -10.49
N SER A 206 -22.60 14.52 -11.10
CA SER A 206 -22.59 15.23 -12.39
C SER A 206 -21.87 16.59 -12.31
N THR A 207 -22.06 17.35 -11.23
CA THR A 207 -21.37 18.62 -11.02
C THR A 207 -19.88 18.41 -10.77
N PHE A 208 -19.51 17.34 -10.07
CA PHE A 208 -18.11 16.96 -9.88
C PHE A 208 -17.47 16.54 -11.21
N GLU A 209 -18.15 15.72 -12.02
CA GLU A 209 -17.67 15.32 -13.35
C GLU A 209 -17.47 16.52 -14.26
N GLN A 210 -18.40 17.48 -14.25
CA GLN A 210 -18.25 18.73 -15.00
C GLN A 210 -17.01 19.51 -14.55
N TYR A 211 -16.77 19.62 -13.24
CA TYR A 211 -15.56 20.24 -12.71
C TYR A 211 -14.27 19.58 -13.22
N LEU A 212 -14.22 18.25 -13.27
CA LEU A 212 -13.06 17.50 -13.77
C LEU A 212 -12.79 17.78 -15.26
N ILE A 213 -13.84 18.03 -16.04
CA ILE A 213 -13.73 18.37 -17.45
C ILE A 213 -13.25 19.81 -17.64
N ASP A 214 -13.67 20.74 -16.79
CA ASP A 214 -13.45 22.17 -17.00
C ASP A 214 -12.12 22.67 -16.41
N VAL A 215 -11.72 22.15 -15.25
CA VAL A 215 -10.54 22.65 -14.54
C VAL A 215 -9.28 22.56 -15.41
N PRO A 216 -8.48 23.64 -15.53
CA PRO A 216 -7.26 23.61 -16.32
C PRO A 216 -6.14 22.84 -15.61
N VAL A 217 -5.26 22.21 -16.38
CA VAL A 217 -4.08 21.49 -15.90
C VAL A 217 -2.82 22.22 -16.39
N ARG A 218 -1.83 22.37 -15.51
CA ARG A 218 -0.52 22.98 -15.80
C ARG A 218 0.40 21.96 -16.47
N ASN A 219 0.11 21.65 -17.74
CA ASN A 219 0.86 20.65 -18.50
C ASN A 219 2.33 21.03 -18.71
N ASP A 220 2.61 22.33 -18.82
CA ASP A 220 3.95 22.89 -18.86
C ASP A 220 4.76 22.53 -17.61
N LEU A 221 4.15 22.64 -16.43
CA LEU A 221 4.77 22.31 -15.15
C LEU A 221 4.98 20.80 -14.97
N LEU A 222 4.02 19.98 -15.41
CA LEU A 222 4.06 18.52 -15.24
C LEU A 222 5.02 17.83 -16.20
N TYR A 223 5.06 18.28 -17.46
CA TYR A 223 5.74 17.55 -18.53
C TYR A 223 6.98 18.23 -19.07
N ASN A 224 7.21 19.52 -18.77
CA ASN A 224 8.38 20.28 -19.20
C ASN A 224 8.75 20.00 -20.68
N ASP A 225 7.82 20.31 -21.59
CA ASP A 225 7.98 20.04 -23.03
C ASP A 225 9.06 20.91 -23.70
N ASN A 226 9.74 21.79 -22.95
CA ASN A 226 10.86 22.59 -23.45
C ASN A 226 12.16 21.76 -23.40
N ASP A 227 12.64 21.31 -24.57
CA ASP A 227 13.85 20.50 -24.81
C ASP A 227 15.19 21.13 -24.39
N ASN A 228 15.19 22.14 -23.51
CA ASN A 228 16.40 22.64 -22.90
C ASN A 228 16.86 21.63 -21.84
N ASN A 229 18.02 21.02 -22.06
CA ASN A 229 18.65 19.96 -21.25
C ASN A 229 18.82 20.24 -19.73
N ASP A 230 18.32 21.36 -19.22
CA ASP A 230 18.32 21.76 -17.81
C ASP A 230 17.12 21.20 -17.00
N GLY A 231 16.10 20.63 -17.65
CA GLY A 231 14.84 20.20 -17.02
C GLY A 231 14.77 18.74 -16.55
N VAL A 232 15.88 18.02 -16.38
CA VAL A 232 15.83 16.61 -15.94
C VAL A 232 15.44 16.54 -14.47
N ASN A 233 14.17 16.19 -14.21
CA ASN A 233 13.66 15.92 -12.85
C ASN A 233 14.59 14.93 -12.15
N TYR A 234 14.91 15.20 -10.89
CA TYR A 234 15.84 14.39 -10.13
C TYR A 234 15.44 14.33 -8.66
N ILE A 235 15.86 13.26 -8.00
CA ILE A 235 15.87 13.18 -6.54
C ILE A 235 17.32 13.18 -6.05
N ILE A 236 17.54 13.78 -4.88
CA ILE A 236 18.81 13.70 -4.17
C ILE A 236 18.65 12.75 -2.99
N LEU A 237 19.61 11.83 -2.88
CA LEU A 237 19.85 11.03 -1.68
C LEU A 237 20.98 11.68 -0.87
N ASN A 238 20.79 11.80 0.44
CA ASN A 238 21.79 12.40 1.33
C ASN A 238 23.00 11.47 1.51
N ASN A 239 24.16 12.09 1.73
CA ASN A 239 25.49 11.48 1.77
C ASN A 239 25.54 10.11 2.47
N ILE A 240 25.84 9.07 1.69
CA ILE A 240 26.15 7.71 2.16
C ILE A 240 27.66 7.60 2.54
N LYS A 241 28.27 8.73 2.91
CA LYS A 241 29.73 8.92 3.03
C LYS A 241 30.29 9.01 4.46
N ASN A 242 29.55 8.61 5.49
CA ASN A 242 30.11 8.61 6.87
C ASN A 242 30.74 7.28 7.31
N HIS A 243 30.81 6.25 6.46
CA HIS A 243 31.41 4.97 6.86
C HIS A 243 32.71 4.56 6.13
N LYS A 244 33.23 5.38 5.21
CA LYS A 244 34.58 5.16 4.64
C LYS A 244 35.50 6.35 4.94
N ARG A 245 36.04 6.40 6.17
CA ARG A 245 37.40 6.87 6.55
C ARG A 245 37.50 7.11 8.06
N SER A 246 37.83 6.06 8.81
CA SER A 246 38.77 6.17 9.91
C SER A 246 40.07 5.47 9.49
N ASN A 247 40.66 5.96 8.41
CA ASN A 247 42.10 5.81 8.20
C ASN A 247 42.63 7.22 7.97
N LYS A 248 43.36 7.69 8.99
CA LYS A 248 44.19 8.89 8.95
C LYS A 248 45.13 8.78 7.74
N ASN A 249 45.28 9.90 7.03
CA ASN A 249 46.18 10.15 5.90
C ASN A 249 45.54 9.92 4.53
N ASP A 250 44.65 10.82 4.14
CA ASP A 250 44.53 11.20 2.74
C ASP A 250 44.30 12.70 2.65
N THR A 251 45.23 13.34 1.97
CA THR A 251 45.35 14.77 1.70
C THR A 251 44.05 15.32 1.10
N ILE A 252 43.66 16.48 1.59
CA ILE A 252 42.46 17.23 1.20
C ILE A 252 42.57 17.57 -0.30
N SER A 253 41.86 16.82 -1.14
CA SER A 253 41.50 17.24 -2.49
C SER A 253 40.15 17.95 -2.41
N THR A 254 40.20 19.27 -2.51
CA THR A 254 39.06 20.21 -2.60
C THR A 254 38.38 20.09 -3.97
N ASN A 255 37.71 18.97 -4.25
CA ASN A 255 36.70 18.85 -5.30
C ASN A 255 35.94 17.51 -5.17
N ASN A 256 34.83 17.48 -4.45
CA ASN A 256 33.90 16.35 -4.47
C ASN A 256 32.45 16.80 -4.18
N ASN A 257 31.83 17.42 -5.17
CA ASN A 257 30.38 17.56 -5.28
C ASN A 257 29.72 16.19 -5.56
N ASN A 258 29.87 15.21 -4.66
CA ASN A 258 29.15 13.94 -4.77
C ASN A 258 27.79 14.07 -4.08
N THR A 259 26.86 14.80 -4.68
CA THR A 259 25.44 14.59 -4.41
C THR A 259 25.01 13.37 -5.22
N ASN A 260 24.43 12.35 -4.56
CA ASN A 260 23.89 11.17 -5.24
C ASN A 260 22.57 11.55 -5.95
N ARG A 261 22.70 12.33 -7.02
CA ARG A 261 21.59 12.77 -7.87
C ARG A 261 21.12 11.59 -8.72
N ILE A 262 19.86 11.19 -8.53
CA ILE A 262 19.19 10.21 -9.39
C ILE A 262 18.32 10.98 -10.37
N ASN A 263 18.74 11.00 -11.63
CA ASN A 263 17.92 11.51 -12.70
C ASN A 263 16.70 10.61 -12.87
N LEU A 264 15.53 11.19 -13.03
CA LEU A 264 14.27 10.48 -13.23
C LEU A 264 13.93 10.41 -14.73
N PRO A 265 13.19 9.38 -15.19
CA PRO A 265 12.59 9.38 -16.51
C PRO A 265 11.54 10.50 -16.68
N LYS A 266 11.16 10.81 -17.92
CA LYS A 266 10.07 11.78 -18.18
C LYS A 266 8.74 11.21 -17.66
N LEU A 267 7.90 12.08 -17.09
CA LEU A 267 6.58 11.70 -16.59
C LEU A 267 5.67 11.28 -17.77
N PRO A 268 5.13 10.05 -17.81
CA PRO A 268 4.27 9.61 -18.91
C PRO A 268 2.94 10.34 -18.91
N LYS A 269 2.52 10.87 -20.07
CA LYS A 269 1.27 11.64 -20.19
C LYS A 269 0.03 10.75 -20.09
N ILE A 270 -0.88 11.09 -19.19
CA ILE A 270 -2.26 10.56 -19.11
C ILE A 270 -3.14 11.37 -20.08
N LYS A 271 -3.83 10.68 -21.00
CA LYS A 271 -4.62 11.30 -22.08
C LYS A 271 -6.04 11.63 -21.64
N ASP A 272 -6.64 10.80 -20.79
CA ASP A 272 -7.96 11.08 -20.22
C ASP A 272 -7.84 12.24 -19.22
N LYS A 273 -8.43 13.38 -19.59
CA LYS A 273 -8.41 14.60 -18.77
C LYS A 273 -9.06 14.38 -17.40
N SER A 274 -10.20 13.70 -17.34
CA SER A 274 -10.92 13.48 -16.09
C SER A 274 -10.09 12.61 -15.15
N LEU A 275 -9.48 11.56 -15.70
CA LEU A 275 -8.61 10.66 -14.95
C LEU A 275 -7.33 11.37 -14.48
N LEU A 276 -6.71 12.20 -15.33
CA LEU A 276 -5.56 13.04 -14.97
C LEU A 276 -5.92 13.99 -13.83
N VAL A 277 -7.02 14.74 -13.95
CA VAL A 277 -7.45 15.67 -12.90
C VAL A 277 -7.72 14.93 -11.59
N LYS A 278 -8.45 13.80 -11.61
CA LYS A 278 -8.66 12.96 -10.41
C LYS A 278 -7.33 12.55 -9.77
N SER A 279 -6.32 12.21 -10.57
CA SER A 279 -5.00 11.83 -10.06
C SER A 279 -4.21 12.98 -9.42
N LEU A 280 -4.53 14.23 -9.80
CA LEU A 280 -3.95 15.46 -9.27
C LEU A 280 -4.81 16.06 -8.12
N MET A 281 -5.79 15.32 -7.62
CA MET A 281 -6.66 15.74 -6.53
C MET A 281 -6.50 14.81 -5.32
N HIS A 282 -6.05 15.34 -4.20
CA HIS A 282 -6.03 14.59 -2.96
C HIS A 282 -7.46 14.33 -2.45
N LYS A 283 -7.71 13.20 -1.79
CA LYS A 283 -9.05 12.83 -1.28
C LYS A 283 -9.69 13.88 -0.38
N GLU A 284 -8.91 14.70 0.31
CA GLU A 284 -9.39 15.79 1.17
C GLU A 284 -9.88 17.03 0.40
N PHE A 285 -9.62 17.13 -0.91
CA PHE A 285 -10.05 18.27 -1.74
C PHE A 285 -11.58 18.38 -1.82
N TYR A 286 -12.33 17.31 -1.58
CA TYR A 286 -13.80 17.39 -1.51
C TYR A 286 -14.29 18.45 -0.51
N ARG A 287 -13.53 18.73 0.57
CA ARG A 287 -13.84 19.79 1.53
C ARG A 287 -13.59 21.19 0.96
N ILE A 288 -12.61 21.31 0.07
CA ILE A 288 -12.25 22.57 -0.58
C ILE A 288 -13.26 22.91 -1.67
N LEU A 289 -13.75 21.90 -2.41
CA LEU A 289 -14.79 22.08 -3.42
C LEU A 289 -16.06 22.72 -2.85
N LEU A 290 -16.33 22.51 -1.56
CA LEU A 290 -17.45 23.06 -0.80
C LEU A 290 -17.23 24.51 -0.34
N ASP A 291 -16.13 25.17 -0.73
CA ASP A 291 -16.00 26.61 -0.52
C ASP A 291 -17.14 27.36 -1.25
N PRO A 292 -17.88 28.27 -0.60
CA PRO A 292 -18.97 29.01 -1.23
C PRO A 292 -18.55 29.82 -2.46
N ASN A 293 -17.26 30.14 -2.61
CA ASN A 293 -16.73 30.86 -3.75
C ASN A 293 -16.29 29.93 -4.89
N HIS A 294 -16.09 28.64 -4.60
CA HIS A 294 -15.72 27.64 -5.59
C HIS A 294 -16.93 27.26 -6.45
N TYR A 295 -16.71 26.94 -7.72
CA TYR A 295 -17.76 26.58 -8.69
C TYR A 295 -18.70 25.51 -8.13
N PHE A 296 -18.11 24.42 -7.62
CA PHE A 296 -18.86 23.30 -7.06
C PHE A 296 -19.74 23.73 -5.87
N GLY A 297 -19.20 24.49 -4.91
CA GLY A 297 -19.95 24.99 -3.75
C GLY A 297 -21.11 25.92 -4.14
N LYS A 298 -20.90 26.77 -5.16
CA LYS A 298 -21.97 27.62 -5.72
C LYS A 298 -23.11 26.80 -6.29
N GLU A 299 -22.81 25.78 -7.10
CA GLU A 299 -23.83 24.90 -7.68
C GLU A 299 -24.65 24.15 -6.61
N MET A 300 -24.01 23.71 -5.52
CA MET A 300 -24.72 23.10 -4.41
C MET A 300 -25.66 24.08 -3.70
N LEU A 301 -25.21 25.31 -3.44
CA LEU A 301 -26.05 26.36 -2.85
C LEU A 301 -27.21 26.76 -3.77
N ASN A 302 -27.00 26.82 -5.09
CA ASN A 302 -28.04 27.11 -6.07
C ASN A 302 -29.17 26.07 -6.05
N ARG A 303 -28.87 24.83 -5.65
CA ARG A 303 -29.86 23.75 -5.44
C ARG A 303 -30.42 23.68 -4.02
N ASN A 304 -30.10 24.65 -3.15
CA ASN A 304 -30.43 24.67 -1.72
C ASN A 304 -29.84 23.47 -0.95
N TYR A 305 -28.69 22.95 -1.37
CA TYR A 305 -27.99 21.90 -0.61
C TYR A 305 -27.07 22.52 0.44
N SER A 306 -27.00 21.88 1.61
CA SER A 306 -26.03 22.23 2.65
C SER A 306 -24.61 22.00 2.16
N LEU A 307 -23.64 22.78 2.63
CA LEU A 307 -22.20 22.59 2.36
C LEU A 307 -21.50 21.77 3.46
N ASP A 308 -22.25 21.01 4.25
CA ASP A 308 -21.69 20.09 5.25
C ASP A 308 -20.89 18.97 4.56
N PRO A 309 -19.58 18.82 4.83
CA PRO A 309 -18.75 17.79 4.21
C PRO A 309 -19.27 16.36 4.33
N GLN A 310 -20.05 16.02 5.37
CA GLN A 310 -20.57 14.66 5.56
C GLN A 310 -21.49 14.22 4.41
N ASP A 311 -22.21 15.17 3.82
CA ASP A 311 -23.13 14.94 2.69
C ASP A 311 -22.39 14.60 1.39
N TYR A 312 -21.10 14.91 1.29
CA TYR A 312 -20.30 14.79 0.06
C TYR A 312 -19.22 13.72 0.15
N SER A 313 -19.35 12.79 1.11
CA SER A 313 -18.41 11.69 1.30
C SER A 313 -18.24 10.80 0.05
N LEU A 314 -19.19 10.82 -0.88
CA LEU A 314 -19.10 10.12 -2.17
C LEU A 314 -17.93 10.63 -3.02
N ILE A 315 -17.65 11.94 -3.02
CA ILE A 315 -16.53 12.52 -3.79
C ILE A 315 -15.19 12.10 -3.16
N ARG A 316 -15.10 12.17 -1.82
CA ARG A 316 -13.92 11.68 -1.09
C ARG A 316 -13.61 10.23 -1.43
N LYS A 317 -14.66 9.40 -1.44
CA LYS A 317 -14.56 7.99 -1.79
C LYS A 317 -14.07 7.83 -3.23
N GLU A 318 -14.56 8.61 -4.18
CA GLU A 318 -14.23 8.52 -5.62
C GLU A 318 -12.74 8.83 -5.84
N LEU A 319 -12.24 9.88 -5.19
CA LEU A 319 -10.82 10.27 -5.23
C LEU A 319 -9.92 9.22 -4.55
N SER A 320 -10.36 8.62 -3.44
CA SER A 320 -9.57 7.65 -2.67
C SER A 320 -9.33 6.31 -3.40
N ILE A 321 -9.99 6.07 -4.55
CA ILE A 321 -9.81 4.84 -5.35
C ILE A 321 -8.41 4.81 -5.97
N LEU A 322 -7.95 5.95 -6.49
CA LEU A 322 -6.69 6.02 -7.20
C LEU A 322 -5.52 5.82 -6.24
N ASP A 323 -5.49 6.53 -5.12
CA ASP A 323 -4.57 6.31 -3.99
C ASP A 323 -4.47 4.80 -3.65
N GLY A 324 -5.59 4.18 -3.26
CA GLY A 324 -5.57 2.77 -2.85
C GLY A 324 -5.20 1.78 -3.95
N LEU A 325 -5.52 2.06 -5.22
CA LEU A 325 -5.08 1.24 -6.35
C LEU A 325 -3.58 1.42 -6.62
N GLY A 326 -3.07 2.64 -6.45
CA GLY A 326 -1.69 3.03 -6.64
C GLY A 326 -0.76 2.35 -5.64
N ASP A 327 -1.08 2.44 -4.35
CA ASP A 327 -0.35 1.75 -3.28
C ASP A 327 -0.21 0.24 -3.56
N LEU A 328 -1.34 -0.42 -3.86
CA LEU A 328 -1.34 -1.85 -4.18
C LEU A 328 -0.50 -2.19 -5.42
N PHE A 329 -0.52 -1.33 -6.44
CA PHE A 329 0.27 -1.51 -7.65
C PHE A 329 1.76 -1.34 -7.39
N LEU A 330 2.15 -0.27 -6.68
CA LEU A 330 3.54 0.00 -6.32
C LEU A 330 4.10 -1.12 -5.42
N ALA A 331 3.31 -1.64 -4.49
CA ALA A 331 3.69 -2.77 -3.65
C ALA A 331 3.96 -4.03 -4.49
N GLN A 332 3.11 -4.33 -5.48
CA GLN A 332 3.28 -5.48 -6.36
C GLN A 332 4.53 -5.34 -7.25
N GLU A 333 4.73 -4.19 -7.91
CA GLU A 333 5.91 -3.99 -8.77
C GLU A 333 7.20 -3.97 -7.97
N THR A 334 7.18 -3.47 -6.73
CA THR A 334 8.30 -3.56 -5.80
C THR A 334 8.66 -5.03 -5.52
N SER A 335 7.68 -5.85 -5.16
CA SER A 335 7.89 -7.29 -4.93
C SER A 335 8.47 -7.99 -6.15
N LYS A 336 7.99 -7.66 -7.35
CA LYS A 336 8.47 -8.26 -8.60
C LYS A 336 9.91 -7.85 -8.94
N LEU A 337 10.24 -6.57 -8.81
CA LEU A 337 11.59 -6.08 -9.10
C LEU A 337 12.64 -6.64 -8.15
N ILE A 338 12.34 -6.71 -6.85
CA ILE A 338 13.27 -7.27 -5.87
C ILE A 338 13.62 -8.73 -6.21
N TYR A 339 12.67 -9.50 -6.74
CA TYR A 339 12.95 -10.86 -7.19
C TYR A 339 13.78 -10.96 -8.45
N GLU A 340 13.50 -10.12 -9.45
CA GLU A 340 14.35 -10.04 -10.64
C GLU A 340 15.82 -9.80 -10.22
N LEU A 341 16.06 -8.97 -9.21
CA LEU A 341 17.39 -8.72 -8.64
C LEU A 341 17.99 -9.92 -7.89
N ILE A 342 17.19 -10.68 -7.11
CA ILE A 342 17.64 -11.91 -6.43
C ILE A 342 18.04 -12.97 -7.46
N CYS A 343 17.18 -13.21 -8.45
CA CYS A 343 17.38 -14.28 -9.42
C CYS A 343 18.50 -14.00 -10.41
N GLN A 344 18.70 -12.74 -10.78
CA GLN A 344 19.76 -12.38 -11.74
C GLN A 344 21.17 -12.48 -11.14
N LYS A 345 21.35 -12.71 -9.83
CA LYS A 345 22.64 -12.87 -9.11
C LYS A 345 23.72 -11.80 -9.37
N ASN A 346 23.45 -10.78 -10.17
CA ASN A 346 24.49 -9.94 -10.75
C ASN A 346 24.80 -8.70 -9.93
N HIS A 347 23.96 -8.28 -8.98
CA HIS A 347 24.16 -6.98 -8.32
C HIS A 347 23.90 -6.93 -6.81
N ILE A 348 23.05 -7.80 -6.24
CA ILE A 348 22.71 -7.73 -4.81
C ILE A 348 22.62 -9.13 -4.22
N ASN A 349 23.53 -9.46 -3.30
CA ASN A 349 23.30 -10.60 -2.43
C ASN A 349 22.33 -10.16 -1.32
N ILE A 350 21.04 -10.35 -1.57
CA ILE A 350 20.03 -10.31 -0.51
C ILE A 350 20.26 -11.58 0.30
N TYR A 351 20.86 -11.50 1.49
CA TYR A 351 21.22 -12.68 2.28
C TYR A 351 20.10 -13.12 3.26
N SER A 352 19.06 -12.30 3.46
CA SER A 352 18.02 -12.55 4.47
C SER A 352 16.63 -12.06 4.07
N SER A 353 15.59 -12.68 4.64
CA SER A 353 14.20 -12.22 4.55
C SER A 353 14.00 -10.81 5.12
N THR A 354 14.81 -10.43 6.11
CA THR A 354 14.83 -9.07 6.69
C THR A 354 15.25 -8.04 5.65
N THR A 355 16.30 -8.33 4.87
CA THR A 355 16.77 -7.45 3.80
C THR A 355 15.74 -7.29 2.69
N TYR A 356 15.06 -8.39 2.31
CA TYR A 356 13.94 -8.34 1.35
C TYR A 356 12.82 -7.43 1.85
N GLN A 357 12.35 -7.66 3.08
CA GLN A 357 11.24 -6.90 3.64
C GLN A 357 11.60 -5.43 3.79
N LEU A 358 12.85 -5.15 4.15
CA LEU A 358 13.34 -3.80 4.26
C LEU A 358 13.36 -3.10 2.91
N LEU A 359 13.95 -3.69 1.86
CA LEU A 359 13.93 -3.12 0.50
C LEU A 359 12.51 -2.87 0.00
N LYS A 360 11.59 -3.79 0.31
CA LYS A 360 10.17 -3.61 0.00
C LYS A 360 9.58 -2.38 0.68
N ILE A 361 9.85 -2.21 1.97
CA ILE A 361 9.43 -1.02 2.72
C ILE A 361 10.07 0.24 2.12
N MET A 362 11.36 0.22 1.82
CA MET A 362 12.12 1.36 1.31
C MET A 362 11.55 1.95 0.03
N LEU A 363 11.31 1.08 -0.96
CA LEU A 363 10.82 1.46 -2.29
C LEU A 363 9.35 1.88 -2.27
N ALA A 364 8.59 1.51 -1.24
CA ALA A 364 7.19 1.87 -1.05
C ALA A 364 6.98 2.88 0.09
N THR A 365 8.01 3.62 0.52
CA THR A 365 7.87 4.61 1.60
C THR A 365 7.20 5.90 1.12
N ASN A 366 6.31 6.46 1.95
CA ASN A 366 5.72 7.79 1.73
C ASN A 366 6.80 8.87 1.52
N THR A 367 7.94 8.78 2.20
CA THR A 367 9.06 9.71 2.01
C THR A 367 9.63 9.67 0.58
N LEU A 368 9.77 8.47 -0.01
CA LEU A 368 10.20 8.35 -1.41
C LEU A 368 9.10 8.86 -2.36
N MET A 369 7.84 8.49 -2.12
CA MET A 369 6.71 8.95 -2.93
C MET A 369 6.56 10.46 -2.90
N ALA A 370 6.70 11.08 -1.73
CA ALA A 370 6.69 12.54 -1.57
C ALA A 370 7.83 13.22 -2.35
N LYS A 371 9.05 12.65 -2.33
CA LYS A 371 10.16 13.15 -3.16
C LYS A 371 9.86 13.05 -4.66
N LEU A 372 9.24 11.96 -5.11
CA LEU A 372 8.83 11.79 -6.51
C LEU A 372 7.72 12.78 -6.87
N THR A 373 6.69 12.92 -6.04
CA THR A 373 5.62 13.94 -6.18
C THR A 373 6.20 15.34 -6.35
N LYS A 374 7.20 15.70 -5.54
CA LYS A 374 7.87 17.00 -5.65
C LYS A 374 8.70 17.12 -6.91
N ALA A 375 9.48 16.10 -7.26
CA ALA A 375 10.31 16.12 -8.46
C ALA A 375 9.47 16.26 -9.75
N TYR A 376 8.25 15.76 -9.76
CA TYR A 376 7.32 15.87 -10.89
C TYR A 376 6.26 16.98 -10.75
N ASN A 377 6.30 17.77 -9.66
CA ASN A 377 5.33 18.83 -9.36
C ASN A 377 3.86 18.39 -9.37
N LEU A 378 3.55 17.12 -9.05
CA LEU A 378 2.18 16.57 -9.15
C LEU A 378 1.19 17.36 -8.27
N TYR A 379 1.61 17.74 -7.07
CA TYR A 379 0.81 18.51 -6.10
C TYR A 379 0.46 19.93 -6.56
N GLN A 380 1.08 20.43 -7.64
CA GLN A 380 0.82 21.75 -8.25
C GLN A 380 0.25 21.66 -9.67
N GLY A 381 -0.05 20.44 -10.15
CA GLY A 381 -0.50 20.21 -11.53
C GLY A 381 -1.88 20.81 -11.83
N LEU A 382 -2.73 20.98 -10.82
CA LEU A 382 -4.07 21.53 -10.96
C LEU A 382 -4.06 23.06 -10.96
N ASN A 383 -4.66 23.70 -11.97
CA ASN A 383 -4.74 25.16 -12.03
C ASN A 383 -6.05 25.69 -11.42
N ASP A 384 -6.24 25.43 -10.14
CA ASP A 384 -7.38 25.95 -9.36
C ASP A 384 -6.87 26.89 -8.26
N PRO A 385 -7.13 28.20 -8.33
CA PRO A 385 -6.62 29.16 -7.35
C PRO A 385 -7.14 28.92 -5.92
N ILE A 386 -8.38 28.44 -5.76
CA ILE A 386 -8.98 28.22 -4.45
C ILE A 386 -8.37 26.98 -3.82
N ILE A 387 -8.27 25.89 -4.57
CA ILE A 387 -7.59 24.67 -4.12
C ILE A 387 -6.13 24.97 -3.79
N ASN A 388 -5.38 25.56 -4.71
CA ASN A 388 -3.96 25.82 -4.51
C ASN A 388 -3.71 26.70 -3.27
N LYS A 389 -4.54 27.73 -3.05
CA LYS A 389 -4.43 28.60 -1.87
C LYS A 389 -4.73 27.85 -0.57
N ARG A 390 -5.79 27.03 -0.53
CA ARG A 390 -6.16 26.29 0.68
C ARG A 390 -5.19 25.14 0.97
N VAL A 391 -4.75 24.40 -0.05
CA VAL A 391 -3.72 23.36 0.06
C VAL A 391 -2.43 23.92 0.64
N ALA A 392 -1.94 25.03 0.11
CA ALA A 392 -0.73 25.68 0.61
C ALA A 392 -0.83 26.11 2.07
N LYS A 393 -2.02 26.50 2.55
CA LYS A 393 -2.20 27.01 3.92
C LYS A 393 -2.52 25.90 4.93
N GLU A 394 -3.36 24.94 4.56
CA GLU A 394 -3.96 23.99 5.49
C GLU A 394 -3.29 22.61 5.48
N TRP A 395 -2.70 22.20 4.35
CA TRP A 395 -2.14 20.85 4.20
C TRP A 395 -0.65 20.80 3.90
N LEU A 396 -0.12 21.78 3.17
CA LEU A 396 1.27 21.86 2.77
C LEU A 396 1.96 23.20 3.14
N PRO A 397 1.73 23.75 4.35
CA PRO A 397 2.32 25.03 4.77
C PRO A 397 3.84 25.00 4.73
N PHE A 398 4.47 23.91 5.13
CA PHE A 398 5.91 23.82 5.15
C PHE A 398 6.46 23.58 3.74
N THR A 399 5.82 22.70 2.96
CA THR A 399 6.26 22.39 1.58
C THR A 399 6.20 23.61 0.68
N ILE A 400 5.13 24.41 0.78
CA ILE A 400 4.82 25.48 -0.18
C ILE A 400 5.23 26.86 0.34
N LEU A 401 4.93 27.17 1.61
CA LEU A 401 5.17 28.50 2.19
C LEU A 401 6.50 28.57 2.95
N GLY A 402 7.07 27.41 3.32
CA GLY A 402 8.23 27.36 4.22
C GLY A 402 7.89 27.79 5.65
N GLU A 403 6.61 27.78 6.00
CA GLU A 403 6.09 28.16 7.30
C GLU A 403 5.94 26.91 8.18
N THR A 404 6.54 26.90 9.36
CA THR A 404 6.14 26.00 10.43
C THR A 404 4.81 26.50 10.98
N PRO A 405 3.76 25.66 11.10
CA PRO A 405 2.50 26.10 11.66
C PRO A 405 2.73 26.71 13.04
N THR A 406 2.55 28.02 13.16
CA THR A 406 2.51 28.65 14.47
C THR A 406 1.26 28.13 15.15
N THR A 407 1.42 27.36 16.21
CA THR A 407 0.35 26.97 17.14
C THR A 407 -0.26 28.23 17.74
N THR A 408 -1.13 28.87 16.98
CA THR A 408 -1.79 30.11 17.35
C THR A 408 -3.07 29.72 18.08
N THR A 409 -2.94 29.26 19.32
CA THR A 409 -3.87 29.46 20.46
C THR A 409 -3.53 28.48 21.60
N THR A 410 -2.69 28.91 22.54
CA THR A 410 -3.14 29.28 23.90
C THR A 410 -1.98 29.93 24.63
N ASN A 411 -2.29 31.00 25.36
CA ASN A 411 -1.39 31.67 26.29
C ASN A 411 -0.89 30.67 27.35
N SER A 412 0.32 30.15 27.17
CA SER A 412 1.10 29.60 28.26
C SER A 412 2.57 29.65 27.86
N ALA A 413 3.24 30.68 28.38
CA ALA A 413 4.67 30.71 28.50
C ALA A 413 5.10 29.57 29.43
N SER A 414 5.44 28.43 28.86
CA SER A 414 6.28 27.42 29.47
C SER A 414 7.03 26.69 28.35
N SER A 415 8.22 27.20 28.09
CA SER A 415 9.24 26.65 27.21
C SER A 415 9.73 25.30 27.73
N SER A 416 9.34 24.23 27.07
CA SER A 416 10.16 23.03 26.87
C SER A 416 10.46 22.97 25.38
N ASP A 417 11.69 23.30 24.99
CA ASP A 417 12.15 23.19 23.60
C ASP A 417 12.01 21.75 23.06
N ASP A 418 11.82 20.75 23.93
CA ASP A 418 11.62 19.34 23.55
C ASP A 418 10.21 19.02 23.01
N ASP A 419 9.15 19.76 23.37
CA ASP A 419 7.77 19.48 22.91
C ASP A 419 7.49 20.02 21.49
N ASP A 420 8.26 21.02 21.06
CA ASP A 420 8.07 21.70 19.77
C ASP A 420 8.63 20.89 18.60
N TRP A 421 9.67 20.07 18.81
CA TRP A 421 10.22 19.17 17.80
C TRP A 421 9.26 18.04 17.44
N GLN A 422 8.55 17.51 18.43
CA GLN A 422 7.62 16.39 18.24
C GLN A 422 6.42 16.82 17.38
N THR A 423 5.89 18.03 17.62
CA THR A 423 4.80 18.62 16.84
C THR A 423 5.23 18.90 15.40
N ASN A 424 6.45 19.41 15.19
CA ASN A 424 6.99 19.69 13.87
C ASN A 424 7.26 18.41 13.05
N ASP A 425 7.70 17.32 13.68
CA ASP A 425 7.90 16.04 13.00
C ASP A 425 6.58 15.35 12.66
N GLU A 426 5.54 15.48 13.49
CA GLU A 426 4.19 14.99 13.18
C GLU A 426 3.58 15.71 11.97
N ILE A 427 3.69 17.04 11.92
CA ILE A 427 3.25 17.85 10.77
C ILE A 427 3.98 17.43 9.50
N ARG A 428 5.29 17.15 9.58
CA ARG A 428 6.09 16.70 8.43
C ARG A 428 5.69 15.32 7.95
N ILE A 429 5.49 14.37 8.85
CA ILE A 429 5.02 13.02 8.51
C ILE A 429 3.68 13.11 7.79
N TYR A 430 2.80 13.99 8.28
CA TYR A 430 1.53 14.26 7.63
C TYR A 430 1.69 14.83 6.20
N GLU A 431 2.55 15.83 6.00
CA GLU A 431 2.82 16.35 4.65
C GLU A 431 3.43 15.30 3.71
N GLU A 432 4.32 14.43 4.22
CA GLU A 432 4.89 13.32 3.44
C GLU A 432 3.81 12.32 3.02
N GLU A 433 2.89 11.95 3.91
CA GLU A 433 1.73 11.11 3.59
C GLU A 433 0.85 11.79 2.54
N PHE A 434 0.50 13.07 2.77
CA PHE A 434 -0.32 13.85 1.85
C PHE A 434 0.28 13.98 0.45
N LEU A 435 1.60 14.16 0.35
CA LEU A 435 2.33 14.20 -0.93
C LEU A 435 2.46 12.81 -1.56
N GLY A 436 2.62 11.75 -0.77
CA GLY A 436 2.70 10.37 -1.23
C GLY A 436 1.48 9.95 -2.03
N ASP A 437 0.29 10.27 -1.52
CA ASP A 437 -1.01 9.97 -2.13
C ASP A 437 -1.14 10.49 -3.58
N PHE A 438 -0.48 11.60 -3.93
CA PHE A 438 -0.47 12.12 -5.32
C PHE A 438 0.28 11.20 -6.27
N PHE A 439 1.46 10.71 -5.88
CA PHE A 439 2.24 9.83 -6.74
C PHE A 439 1.52 8.49 -6.93
N GLU A 440 0.96 7.94 -5.87
CA GLU A 440 0.13 6.73 -5.91
C GLU A 440 -1.08 6.91 -6.84
N SER A 441 -1.81 8.01 -6.68
CA SER A 441 -2.96 8.33 -7.52
C SER A 441 -2.59 8.50 -8.99
N TYR A 442 -1.45 9.13 -9.29
CA TYR A 442 -0.94 9.26 -10.66
C TYR A 442 -0.57 7.91 -11.27
N MET A 443 0.12 7.05 -10.50
CA MET A 443 0.49 5.71 -10.95
C MET A 443 -0.73 4.82 -11.16
N ALA A 444 -1.77 4.96 -10.34
CA ALA A 444 -3.05 4.29 -10.53
C ALA A 444 -3.77 4.74 -11.80
N ALA A 445 -3.80 6.05 -12.05
CA ALA A 445 -4.38 6.60 -13.27
C ALA A 445 -3.64 6.10 -14.51
N LEU A 446 -2.30 6.12 -14.48
CA LEU A 446 -1.48 5.57 -15.55
C LEU A 446 -1.69 4.07 -15.73
N LEU A 447 -1.85 3.29 -14.65
CA LEU A 447 -2.16 1.87 -14.71
C LEU A 447 -3.52 1.59 -15.36
N ILE A 448 -4.52 2.43 -15.10
CA ILE A 448 -5.86 2.31 -15.68
C ILE A 448 -5.82 2.55 -17.19
N GLU A 449 -5.12 3.58 -17.64
CA GLU A 449 -5.10 3.99 -19.05
C GLU A 449 -4.06 3.23 -19.88
N GLN A 450 -2.84 3.05 -19.35
CA GLN A 450 -1.65 2.57 -20.06
C GLN A 450 -0.82 1.62 -19.14
N PRO A 451 -1.28 0.39 -18.87
CA PRO A 451 -0.71 -0.50 -17.86
C PRO A 451 0.76 -0.86 -18.11
N ASP A 452 1.15 -1.09 -19.36
CA ASP A 452 2.54 -1.44 -19.69
C ASP A 452 3.48 -0.26 -19.50
N VAL A 453 3.03 0.96 -19.81
CA VAL A 453 3.78 2.20 -19.58
C VAL A 453 3.95 2.46 -18.08
N ALA A 454 2.90 2.22 -17.27
CA ALA A 454 2.98 2.31 -15.82
C ALA A 454 4.04 1.36 -15.25
N LYS A 455 4.01 0.08 -15.69
CA LYS A 455 4.98 -0.95 -15.28
C LYS A 455 6.40 -0.55 -15.68
N SER A 456 6.64 -0.13 -16.93
CA SER A 456 7.99 0.24 -17.38
C SER A 456 8.54 1.48 -16.66
N PHE A 457 7.70 2.49 -16.46
CA PHE A 457 8.09 3.76 -15.84
C PHE A 457 8.54 3.58 -14.39
N ILE A 458 7.75 2.88 -13.56
CA ILE A 458 8.12 2.68 -12.16
C ILE A 458 9.34 1.76 -12.01
N ARG A 459 9.46 0.74 -12.86
CA ARG A 459 10.63 -0.15 -12.90
C ARG A 459 11.91 0.63 -13.18
N GLU A 460 11.86 1.56 -14.12
CA GLU A 460 13.00 2.41 -14.44
C GLU A 460 13.40 3.29 -13.24
N ILE A 461 12.44 3.93 -12.57
CA ILE A 461 12.69 4.72 -11.35
C ILE A 461 13.35 3.85 -10.27
N TYR A 462 12.73 2.71 -9.95
CA TYR A 462 13.25 1.82 -8.90
C TYR A 462 14.60 1.22 -9.25
N HIS A 463 14.84 0.86 -10.52
CA HIS A 463 16.13 0.38 -10.97
C HIS A 463 17.23 1.46 -10.77
N ARG A 464 16.97 2.70 -11.17
CA ARG A 464 17.92 3.82 -10.98
C ARG A 464 18.19 4.08 -9.49
N ILE A 465 17.16 3.98 -8.65
CA ILE A 465 17.30 4.09 -7.19
C ILE A 465 18.16 2.95 -6.65
N LEU A 466 17.84 1.71 -6.99
CA LEU A 466 18.54 0.53 -6.49
C LEU A 466 20.01 0.52 -6.90
N MET A 467 20.35 0.95 -8.12
CA MET A 467 21.76 1.10 -8.53
C MET A 467 22.56 1.96 -7.56
N VAL A 468 22.03 3.14 -7.19
CA VAL A 468 22.71 4.05 -6.23
C VAL A 468 22.79 3.46 -4.83
N ILE A 469 21.72 2.81 -4.37
CA ILE A 469 21.70 2.14 -3.06
C ILE A 469 22.80 1.08 -3.02
N THR A 470 22.89 0.22 -4.03
CA THR A 470 23.76 -0.97 -4.04
C THR A 470 25.25 -0.67 -4.08
N GLU A 471 25.66 0.46 -4.65
CA GLU A 471 27.06 0.91 -4.60
C GLU A 471 27.51 1.29 -3.17
N THR A 472 26.56 1.49 -2.26
CA THR A 472 26.78 2.21 -1.00
C THR A 472 26.14 1.59 0.24
N LEU A 473 25.55 0.39 0.14
CA LEU A 473 24.88 -0.26 1.27
C LEU A 473 25.85 -0.58 2.42
N PRO A 474 25.61 -0.07 3.64
CA PRO A 474 26.24 -0.61 4.84
C PRO A 474 25.72 -2.02 5.12
N PRO A 475 26.48 -2.87 5.81
CA PRO A 475 26.00 -4.18 6.28
C PRO A 475 24.77 -4.09 7.21
N ASP A 476 24.57 -2.94 7.88
CA ASP A 476 23.45 -2.69 8.79
C ASP A 476 22.41 -1.74 8.18
N ILE A 477 21.57 -2.27 7.30
CA ILE A 477 20.46 -1.50 6.75
C ILE A 477 19.28 -1.61 7.72
N THR A 478 18.94 -0.51 8.39
CA THR A 478 17.70 -0.38 9.16
C THR A 478 16.75 0.59 8.47
N TYR A 479 15.45 0.49 8.75
CA TYR A 479 14.45 1.43 8.25
C TYR A 479 14.80 2.87 8.61
N GLN A 480 15.25 3.10 9.84
CA GLN A 480 15.67 4.42 10.32
C GLN A 480 16.87 4.97 9.53
N THR A 481 17.88 4.13 9.28
CA THR A 481 19.05 4.54 8.46
C THR A 481 18.61 4.92 7.05
N TRP A 482 17.67 4.18 6.47
CA TRP A 482 17.14 4.47 5.14
C TRP A 482 16.38 5.79 5.06
N THR A 483 15.37 5.95 5.91
CA THR A 483 14.52 7.13 5.86
C THR A 483 15.32 8.37 6.25
N SER A 484 16.11 8.30 7.32
CA SER A 484 16.74 9.49 7.92
C SER A 484 18.11 9.82 7.30
N ASN A 485 18.94 8.82 7.00
CA ASN A 485 20.31 9.08 6.55
C ASN A 485 20.46 9.04 5.03
N ILE A 486 19.73 8.15 4.34
CA ILE A 486 19.88 7.92 2.89
C ILE A 486 18.87 8.74 2.08
N LEU A 487 17.56 8.55 2.32
CA LEU A 487 16.56 9.43 1.74
C LEU A 487 16.70 10.84 2.31
N GLY A 488 17.10 10.96 3.57
CA GLY A 488 17.02 12.23 4.28
C GLY A 488 15.56 12.49 4.62
N ARG A 489 15.14 12.12 5.84
CA ARG A 489 13.84 12.42 6.43
C ARG A 489 13.86 13.91 6.79
N ASN A 490 13.93 14.69 5.73
CA ASN A 490 14.19 16.12 5.63
C ASN A 490 14.16 16.43 4.14
N ILE A 491 12.94 16.46 3.59
CA ILE A 491 12.65 17.13 2.32
C ILE A 491 13.07 18.62 2.37
N TYR A 492 13.37 19.12 3.56
CA TYR A 492 13.74 20.48 3.91
C TYR A 492 15.20 20.55 4.32
N ARG A 493 15.96 21.38 3.61
CA ARG A 493 17.32 21.76 4.04
C ARG A 493 17.20 22.45 5.39
N LYS A 494 17.97 22.01 6.40
CA LYS A 494 18.17 22.80 7.63
C LYS A 494 18.60 24.21 7.21
N LYS A 495 17.84 25.22 7.61
CA LYS A 495 18.20 26.63 7.45
C LYS A 495 19.23 27.00 8.55
N SER A 496 20.37 26.32 8.58
CA SER A 496 21.49 26.61 9.47
C SER A 496 22.75 25.80 9.12
N GLU A 497 23.26 25.98 7.92
CA GLU A 497 24.69 26.24 7.77
C GLU A 497 24.75 27.58 7.04
N SER A 498 24.80 28.65 7.83
CA SER A 498 25.32 29.91 7.35
C SER A 498 26.69 29.61 6.75
N ILE A 499 26.79 29.68 5.43
CA ILE A 499 28.05 29.96 4.77
C ILE A 499 28.45 31.32 5.34
N GLN A 500 29.38 31.31 6.29
CA GLN A 500 30.23 32.46 6.51
C GLN A 500 30.99 32.65 5.19
N CYS A 501 30.54 33.62 4.41
CA CYS A 501 31.48 34.49 3.73
C CYS A 501 31.80 35.63 4.69
#